data_AF-A0A7Y8IUD0-F1
#
_entry.id   AF-A0A7Y8IUD0-F1
#
_cell.length_a   1.000
_cell.length_b   1.000
_cell.length_c   1.000
_cell.angle_alpha   90.00
_cell.angle_beta   90.00
_cell.angle_gamma   90.00
#
_symmetry.space_group_name_H-M   'P 1'
#
loop_
_entity.id
_entity.type
_entity.pdbx_description
1 polymer ?
#
loop_
_entity_poly.entity_id
_entity_poly.type
_entity_poly.pdbx_seq_one_letter_code
_entity_poly.pdbx_strand_id
1 'polypeptide(L)'
;MRWDHDAGGERGEGMGKKLIGRRDFMKSTLAGVGGLFFLPPIDMKQEIKVVEAKGKQKKFVYRTLGKTGLKLPVINMGVMLTDNPNLIRAALDSGVLLLDTAHGYMQGRNEETIGEVIKGRPRDSFFIASKINLPQDRAKGLYTEGATTEEFLRRLDISLKRLGLDYVDILHSHGVSRKESVVYEPVLKAMEKAKKEGKIRFTGISTHMNEPEVIHAATDSKAYDVILTAYNFKQKHYAEVGNAIAKASQAGIGIIGMKAIRGAFQQSPTVKNIKASLKWILQDPNVHTVIPGFTTFDHLETDLSVMEDLTLTESEKMELQKEASLQGSYCQGCRQCIGPCPEKLPIPDLMRAYMYTYDYRNLALAQELILSLNLPERVCEDCSLCRVKCAEGFNVSKKIRDVVRLREVPKEFIA
;
A
#
# COMPACT_ATOMS: atom_id res chain seq x y z
N MET A 1 53.54 53.64 9.34
CA MET A 1 54.15 53.52 7.99
C MET A 1 53.00 53.57 7.01
N ARG A 2 52.52 54.74 6.55
CA ARG A 2 53.05 55.66 5.51
C ARG A 2 53.18 55.03 4.11
N TRP A 3 52.94 55.88 3.10
CA TRP A 3 52.70 55.66 1.65
C TRP A 3 51.22 55.38 1.34
N ASP A 4 50.33 56.32 0.97
CA ASP A 4 50.35 57.63 0.27
C ASP A 4 50.75 57.64 -1.23
N HIS A 5 49.78 58.14 -2.01
CA HIS A 5 49.77 58.72 -3.38
C HIS A 5 49.96 57.73 -4.56
N ASP A 6 49.13 57.74 -5.62
CA ASP A 6 48.96 58.88 -6.52
C ASP A 6 47.71 58.83 -7.40
N ALA A 7 47.32 60.01 -7.84
CA ALA A 7 46.17 60.33 -8.68
C ALA A 7 46.52 60.32 -10.18
N GLY A 8 45.52 60.12 -11.04
CA GLY A 8 45.64 60.34 -12.49
C GLY A 8 44.30 60.13 -13.18
N GLY A 9 43.56 61.22 -13.38
CA GLY A 9 42.34 61.21 -14.19
C GLY A 9 42.63 61.21 -15.69
N GLU A 10 41.67 60.76 -16.49
CA GLU A 10 40.83 61.62 -17.34
C GLU A 10 40.14 60.83 -18.48
N ARG A 11 38.86 61.18 -18.67
CA ARG A 11 38.11 61.32 -19.92
C ARG A 11 37.71 60.08 -20.74
N GLY A 12 36.39 59.94 -20.90
CA GLY A 12 35.81 59.43 -22.15
C GLY A 12 34.45 58.73 -22.01
N GLU A 13 33.37 59.50 -22.22
CA GLU A 13 32.08 59.07 -22.83
C GLU A 13 31.24 58.05 -22.03
N GLY A 14 30.04 58.36 -21.57
CA GLY A 14 28.91 58.79 -22.39
C GLY A 14 27.73 57.85 -22.12
N MET A 15 26.78 58.35 -21.33
CA MET A 15 25.43 57.88 -21.02
C MET A 15 24.85 56.68 -21.77
N GLY A 16 24.18 55.79 -21.03
CA GLY A 16 23.04 55.06 -21.59
C GLY A 16 22.57 53.86 -20.79
N LYS A 17 21.67 54.06 -19.81
CA LYS A 17 20.77 53.00 -19.37
C LYS A 17 19.98 52.50 -20.59
N LYS A 18 20.11 51.21 -20.95
CA LYS A 18 19.12 50.51 -21.76
C LYS A 18 18.66 49.25 -21.05
N LEU A 19 17.36 49.25 -20.74
CA LEU A 19 16.57 48.11 -20.32
C LEU A 19 16.72 46.98 -21.34
N ILE A 20 17.23 45.83 -20.90
CA ILE A 20 17.26 44.62 -21.71
C ILE A 20 15.91 43.93 -21.57
N GLY A 21 15.19 43.87 -22.69
CA GLY A 21 13.87 43.27 -22.82
C GLY A 21 13.91 41.74 -22.91
N ARG A 22 12.72 41.13 -22.83
CA ARG A 22 12.39 39.70 -22.76
C ARG A 22 12.91 38.79 -23.90
N ARG A 23 13.87 39.21 -24.73
CA ARG A 23 14.42 38.42 -25.84
C ARG A 23 15.91 38.06 -25.74
N ASP A 24 16.63 38.53 -24.71
CA ASP A 24 18.05 38.22 -24.53
C ASP A 24 18.36 37.14 -23.46
N PHE A 25 17.35 36.43 -22.94
CA PHE A 25 17.54 35.37 -21.94
C PHE A 25 17.73 33.94 -22.53
N MET A 26 17.75 33.78 -23.86
CA MET A 26 17.80 32.46 -24.50
C MET A 26 19.09 32.13 -25.26
N LYS A 27 20.26 32.63 -24.81
CA LYS A 27 21.54 32.23 -25.45
C LYS A 27 22.74 31.91 -24.54
N SER A 28 22.57 31.79 -23.22
CA SER A 28 23.73 31.56 -22.34
C SER A 28 23.43 30.59 -21.18
N THR A 29 23.34 29.29 -21.45
CA THR A 29 23.70 28.23 -20.48
C THR A 29 23.76 26.85 -21.16
N LEU A 30 24.75 26.69 -22.03
CA LEU A 30 25.25 25.39 -22.48
C LEU A 30 26.69 25.27 -22.00
N ALA A 31 26.88 24.95 -20.72
CA ALA A 31 28.11 24.40 -20.14
C ALA A 31 27.87 24.07 -18.66
N GLY A 32 27.49 22.82 -18.38
CA GLY A 32 27.26 22.33 -17.02
C GLY A 32 26.82 20.87 -17.04
N VAL A 33 27.76 19.97 -17.37
CA VAL A 33 27.55 18.52 -17.37
C VAL A 33 27.70 17.99 -15.95
N GLY A 34 26.69 17.26 -15.46
CA GLY A 34 26.75 16.60 -14.16
C GLY A 34 25.50 15.79 -13.79
N GLY A 35 25.06 14.89 -14.67
CA GLY A 35 24.20 13.75 -14.27
C GLY A 35 22.68 13.96 -14.27
N LEU A 36 22.08 14.35 -15.40
CA LEU A 36 20.66 14.11 -15.64
C LEU A 36 20.52 12.75 -16.35
N PHE A 37 19.99 11.76 -15.63
CA PHE A 37 19.46 10.54 -16.24
C PHE A 37 18.32 10.95 -17.19
N PHE A 38 18.59 11.01 -18.48
CA PHE A 38 17.54 11.07 -19.49
C PHE A 38 16.86 9.71 -19.55
N LEU A 39 15.77 9.55 -18.79
CA LEU A 39 14.78 8.54 -19.14
C LEU A 39 14.12 8.98 -20.46
N PRO A 40 13.95 8.08 -21.44
CA PRO A 40 13.21 8.44 -22.64
C PRO A 40 11.79 8.86 -22.25
N PRO A 41 11.20 9.87 -22.92
CA PRO A 41 9.80 10.20 -22.70
C PRO A 41 8.96 8.97 -23.04
N ILE A 42 8.28 8.42 -22.03
CA ILE A 42 7.25 7.40 -22.23
C ILE A 42 6.13 8.10 -23.00
N ASP A 43 5.81 7.59 -24.19
CA ASP A 43 4.70 8.09 -25.01
C ASP A 43 3.37 7.79 -24.30
N MET A 44 2.91 8.73 -23.46
CA MET A 44 1.71 8.62 -22.63
C MET A 44 0.39 8.82 -23.41
N LYS A 45 0.37 8.55 -24.73
CA LYS A 45 -0.82 8.73 -25.58
C LYS A 45 -1.59 7.46 -25.94
N GLN A 46 -1.23 6.30 -25.39
CA GLN A 46 -2.10 5.12 -25.55
C GLN A 46 -3.30 5.19 -24.59
N GLU A 47 -4.46 5.56 -25.13
CA GLU A 47 -5.73 5.14 -24.53
C GLU A 47 -5.77 3.61 -24.54
N ILE A 48 -5.61 2.98 -23.37
CA ILE A 48 -5.72 1.53 -23.21
C ILE A 48 -7.19 1.16 -23.47
N LYS A 49 -7.46 0.63 -24.67
CA LYS A 49 -8.77 0.11 -25.05
C LYS A 49 -8.89 -1.33 -24.55
N VAL A 50 -9.66 -1.52 -23.47
CA VAL A 50 -10.00 -2.85 -22.97
C VAL A 50 -11.26 -3.32 -23.70
N VAL A 51 -11.18 -4.47 -24.37
CA VAL A 51 -12.26 -5.03 -25.17
C VAL A 51 -12.63 -6.40 -24.62
N GLU A 52 -13.91 -6.62 -24.32
CA GLU A 52 -14.40 -7.95 -23.91
C GLU A 52 -14.21 -8.98 -25.03
N ALA A 53 -14.23 -10.27 -24.67
CA ALA A 53 -14.33 -11.38 -25.63
C ALA A 53 -15.55 -11.27 -26.58
N LYS A 54 -16.56 -10.46 -26.23
CA LYS A 54 -17.75 -10.16 -27.04
C LYS A 54 -17.67 -8.85 -27.83
N GLY A 55 -16.52 -8.17 -27.86
CA GLY A 55 -16.30 -6.96 -28.66
C GLY A 55 -16.85 -5.66 -28.07
N LYS A 56 -17.41 -5.65 -26.86
CA LYS A 56 -17.77 -4.40 -26.16
C LYS A 56 -16.53 -3.74 -25.57
N GLN A 57 -16.33 -2.47 -25.87
CA GLN A 57 -15.28 -1.66 -25.27
C GLN A 57 -15.70 -1.26 -23.84
N LYS A 58 -15.00 -1.75 -22.82
CA LYS A 58 -15.22 -1.31 -21.44
C LYS A 58 -14.59 0.07 -21.25
N LYS A 59 -15.37 1.04 -20.79
CA LYS A 59 -14.88 2.39 -20.50
C LYS A 59 -14.64 2.51 -18.99
N PHE A 60 -13.42 2.21 -18.57
CA PHE A 60 -13.04 2.35 -17.16
C PHE A 60 -12.69 3.78 -16.78
N VAL A 61 -12.90 4.10 -15.50
CA VAL A 61 -12.36 5.31 -14.88
C VAL A 61 -10.87 5.10 -14.57
N TYR A 62 -10.05 6.05 -15.01
CA TYR A 62 -8.61 6.08 -14.76
C TYR A 62 -8.23 7.31 -13.94
N ARG A 63 -7.22 7.17 -13.07
CA ARG A 63 -6.58 8.27 -12.34
C ARG A 63 -5.06 8.15 -12.48
N THR A 64 -4.38 9.29 -12.46
CA THR A 64 -2.91 9.32 -12.42
C THR A 64 -2.47 9.19 -10.97
N LEU A 65 -1.60 8.23 -10.64
CA LEU A 65 -1.17 7.95 -9.28
C LEU A 65 -0.22 9.05 -8.76
N GLY A 66 -0.75 10.10 -8.13
CA GLY A 66 0.04 11.24 -7.66
C GLY A 66 0.94 11.82 -8.75
N LYS A 67 2.17 12.18 -8.39
CA LYS A 67 3.19 12.72 -9.33
C LYS A 67 3.97 11.64 -10.10
N THR A 68 3.60 10.36 -9.98
CA THR A 68 4.35 9.26 -10.62
C THR A 68 4.17 9.22 -12.14
N GLY A 69 3.08 9.80 -12.66
CA GLY A 69 2.68 9.68 -14.06
C GLY A 69 2.03 8.34 -14.42
N LEU A 70 1.93 7.38 -13.50
CA LEU A 70 1.25 6.11 -13.74
C LEU A 70 -0.26 6.32 -13.84
N LYS A 71 -0.82 6.14 -15.04
CA LYS A 71 -2.27 6.18 -15.26
C LYS A 71 -2.86 4.79 -15.02
N LEU A 72 -3.60 4.64 -13.94
CA LEU A 72 -4.14 3.36 -13.49
C LEU A 72 -5.68 3.38 -13.52
N PRO A 73 -6.33 2.24 -13.77
CA PRO A 73 -7.75 2.10 -13.46
C PRO A 73 -7.97 2.31 -11.96
N VAL A 74 -9.15 2.80 -11.60
CA VAL A 74 -9.49 3.08 -10.19
C VAL A 74 -9.56 1.82 -9.31
N ILE A 75 -9.66 0.63 -9.89
CA ILE A 75 -9.49 -0.65 -9.18
C ILE A 75 -8.40 -1.45 -9.86
N ASN A 76 -7.54 -2.05 -9.04
CA ASN A 76 -6.47 -2.97 -9.43
C ASN A 76 -6.46 -4.17 -8.46
N MET A 77 -5.51 -5.09 -8.64
CA MET A 77 -5.53 -6.37 -7.92
C MET A 77 -4.57 -6.38 -6.73
N GLY A 78 -5.09 -6.64 -5.53
CA GLY A 78 -4.30 -7.12 -4.41
C GLY A 78 -4.16 -8.64 -4.48
N VAL A 79 -2.97 -9.15 -4.80
CA VAL A 79 -2.78 -10.58 -5.14
C VAL A 79 -2.63 -11.48 -3.90
N MET A 80 -2.52 -10.90 -2.70
CA MET A 80 -2.24 -11.60 -1.42
C MET A 80 -3.02 -12.91 -1.19
N LEU A 81 -4.25 -13.01 -1.67
CA LEU A 81 -5.18 -14.11 -1.35
C LEU A 81 -5.29 -15.18 -2.44
N THR A 82 -4.53 -15.07 -3.54
CA THR A 82 -4.61 -16.05 -4.63
C THR A 82 -3.25 -16.35 -5.24
N ASP A 83 -3.00 -17.62 -5.49
CA ASP A 83 -1.95 -18.16 -6.35
C ASP A 83 -2.56 -18.83 -7.60
N ASN A 84 -3.78 -18.46 -7.98
CA ASN A 84 -4.43 -18.99 -9.18
C ASN A 84 -3.95 -18.21 -10.43
N PRO A 85 -3.11 -18.80 -11.29
CA PRO A 85 -2.54 -18.10 -12.43
C PRO A 85 -3.62 -17.69 -13.45
N ASN A 86 -4.71 -18.45 -13.57
CA ASN A 86 -5.79 -18.13 -14.50
C ASN A 86 -6.57 -16.89 -14.08
N LEU A 87 -6.76 -16.69 -12.77
CA LEU A 87 -7.44 -15.50 -12.25
C LEU A 87 -6.59 -14.24 -12.43
N ILE A 88 -5.28 -14.32 -12.14
CA ILE A 88 -4.34 -13.21 -12.35
C ILE A 88 -4.26 -12.86 -13.84
N ARG A 89 -4.18 -13.87 -14.71
CA ARG A 89 -4.19 -13.69 -16.16
C ARG A 89 -5.47 -13.01 -16.65
N ALA A 90 -6.62 -13.49 -16.20
CA ALA A 90 -7.91 -12.90 -16.55
C ALA A 90 -8.03 -11.45 -16.07
N ALA A 91 -7.51 -11.11 -14.89
CA ALA A 91 -7.50 -9.74 -14.40
C ALA A 91 -6.71 -8.80 -15.34
N LEU A 92 -5.48 -9.19 -15.71
CA LEU A 92 -4.65 -8.42 -16.65
C LEU A 92 -5.33 -8.29 -18.02
N ASP A 93 -5.85 -9.39 -18.56
CA ASP A 93 -6.53 -9.42 -19.87
C ASP A 93 -7.83 -8.60 -19.86
N SER A 94 -8.43 -8.40 -18.69
CA SER A 94 -9.65 -7.60 -18.49
C SER A 94 -9.38 -6.14 -18.12
N GLY A 95 -8.13 -5.67 -18.20
CA GLY A 95 -7.76 -4.26 -18.06
C GLY A 95 -7.33 -3.82 -16.66
N VAL A 96 -7.10 -4.75 -15.73
CA VAL A 96 -6.31 -4.46 -14.53
C VAL A 96 -4.85 -4.23 -14.94
N LEU A 97 -4.21 -3.21 -14.39
CA LEU A 97 -2.83 -2.85 -14.77
C LEU A 97 -1.83 -3.04 -13.65
N LEU A 98 -2.23 -2.84 -12.39
CA LEU A 98 -1.35 -2.97 -11.22
C LEU A 98 -1.63 -4.29 -10.48
N LEU A 99 -0.58 -5.07 -10.27
CA LEU A 99 -0.58 -6.21 -9.36
C LEU A 99 0.19 -5.83 -8.09
N ASP A 100 -0.51 -5.80 -6.96
CA ASP A 100 0.07 -5.54 -5.63
C ASP A 100 0.33 -6.87 -4.89
N THR A 101 1.60 -7.18 -4.67
CA THR A 101 2.11 -8.39 -4.00
C THR A 101 3.09 -8.03 -2.88
N ALA A 102 3.75 -9.00 -2.25
CA ALA A 102 4.81 -8.77 -1.27
C ALA A 102 5.72 -9.99 -1.13
N HIS A 103 6.97 -9.74 -0.72
CA HIS A 103 8.01 -10.75 -0.51
C HIS A 103 7.56 -11.95 0.34
N GLY A 104 6.76 -11.69 1.38
CA GLY A 104 6.32 -12.70 2.34
C GLY A 104 4.99 -13.39 2.00
N TYR A 105 4.27 -12.98 0.95
CA TYR A 105 2.97 -13.57 0.66
C TYR A 105 3.10 -15.01 0.17
N MET A 106 2.35 -15.92 0.80
CA MET A 106 2.36 -17.36 0.52
C MET A 106 3.78 -17.95 0.50
N GLN A 107 4.65 -17.44 1.37
CA GLN A 107 6.06 -17.85 1.48
C GLN A 107 6.86 -17.64 0.17
N GLY A 108 6.44 -16.67 -0.65
CA GLY A 108 7.06 -16.34 -1.94
C GLY A 108 6.33 -16.88 -3.16
N ARG A 109 5.46 -17.90 -2.99
CA ARG A 109 4.70 -18.50 -4.11
C ARG A 109 3.85 -17.48 -4.85
N ASN A 110 3.34 -16.46 -4.15
CA ASN A 110 2.55 -15.40 -4.78
C ASN A 110 3.35 -14.62 -5.84
N GLU A 111 4.62 -14.30 -5.56
CA GLU A 111 5.51 -13.64 -6.52
C GLU A 111 5.92 -14.58 -7.66
N GLU A 112 6.12 -15.87 -7.37
CA GLU A 112 6.43 -16.90 -8.38
C GLU A 112 5.28 -17.08 -9.38
N THR A 113 4.04 -17.22 -8.91
CA THR A 113 2.85 -17.31 -9.77
C THR A 113 2.67 -16.06 -10.62
N ILE A 114 2.88 -14.86 -10.05
CA ILE A 114 2.84 -13.62 -10.84
C ILE A 114 3.90 -13.66 -11.93
N GLY A 115 5.14 -14.05 -11.60
CA GLY A 115 6.24 -14.20 -12.54
C GLY A 115 5.91 -15.15 -13.71
N GLU A 116 5.28 -16.28 -13.41
CA GLU A 116 4.79 -17.22 -14.43
C GLU A 116 3.74 -16.59 -15.37
N VAL A 117 2.80 -15.82 -14.82
CA VAL A 117 1.70 -15.20 -15.58
C VAL A 117 2.17 -14.06 -16.47
N ILE A 118 3.16 -13.28 -16.02
CA ILE A 118 3.69 -12.13 -16.77
C ILE A 118 4.81 -12.50 -17.74
N LYS A 119 5.34 -13.73 -17.68
CA LYS A 119 6.39 -14.20 -18.57
C LYS A 119 5.98 -14.05 -20.05
N GLY A 120 6.76 -13.29 -20.80
CA GLY A 120 6.51 -13.02 -22.22
C GLY A 120 5.49 -11.91 -22.51
N ARG A 121 4.89 -11.28 -21.48
CA ARG A 121 4.08 -10.06 -21.67
C ARG A 121 5.01 -8.84 -21.86
N PRO A 122 4.63 -7.85 -22.69
CA PRO A 122 5.37 -6.60 -22.78
C PRO A 122 5.48 -5.93 -21.40
N ARG A 123 6.68 -5.50 -21.00
CA ARG A 123 6.93 -5.00 -19.64
C ARG A 123 6.14 -3.73 -19.32
N ASP A 124 5.82 -2.93 -20.33
CA ASP A 124 5.02 -1.70 -20.26
C ASP A 124 3.51 -1.95 -20.23
N SER A 125 3.05 -3.20 -20.40
CA SER A 125 1.62 -3.57 -20.35
C SER A 125 1.06 -3.79 -18.94
N PHE A 126 1.91 -3.80 -17.91
CA PHE A 126 1.52 -3.98 -16.51
C PHE A 126 2.47 -3.25 -15.55
N PHE A 127 2.01 -3.08 -14.32
CA PHE A 127 2.77 -2.52 -13.20
C PHE A 127 2.81 -3.50 -12.04
N ILE A 128 3.95 -3.59 -11.36
CA ILE A 128 4.12 -4.40 -10.15
C ILE A 128 4.40 -3.50 -8.96
N ALA A 129 3.60 -3.65 -7.90
CA ALA A 129 3.93 -3.19 -6.57
C ALA A 129 4.33 -4.40 -5.71
N SER A 130 5.54 -4.42 -5.16
CA SER A 130 5.93 -5.39 -4.12
C SER A 130 6.28 -4.68 -2.82
N LYS A 131 6.50 -5.46 -1.76
CA LYS A 131 6.76 -4.94 -0.41
C LYS A 131 7.79 -5.78 0.30
N ILE A 132 8.71 -5.12 0.99
CA ILE A 132 9.69 -5.76 1.86
C ILE A 132 9.31 -5.53 3.31
N ASN A 133 9.11 -6.62 4.04
CA ASN A 133 9.05 -6.59 5.50
C ASN A 133 10.46 -6.77 6.07
N LEU A 134 10.74 -6.13 7.20
CA LEU A 134 11.94 -6.34 8.00
C LEU A 134 11.52 -6.71 9.43
N PRO A 135 12.45 -7.26 10.26
CA PRO A 135 12.19 -7.50 11.67
C PRO A 135 11.65 -6.26 12.40
N GLN A 136 10.55 -6.43 13.15
CA GLN A 136 9.93 -5.39 13.95
C GLN A 136 9.48 -5.95 15.29
N ASP A 137 9.55 -5.12 16.33
CA ASP A 137 8.89 -5.36 17.60
C ASP A 137 7.38 -5.23 17.35
N ARG A 138 6.64 -6.33 17.46
CA ARG A 138 5.20 -6.37 17.14
C ARG A 138 4.36 -5.51 18.09
N ALA A 139 4.79 -5.35 19.35
CA ALA A 139 4.09 -4.55 20.33
C ALA A 139 4.29 -3.05 20.09
N LYS A 140 5.53 -2.64 19.77
CA LYS A 140 5.91 -1.23 19.55
C LYS A 140 5.68 -0.78 18.11
N GLY A 141 5.78 -1.67 17.13
CA GLY A 141 5.75 -1.36 15.69
C GLY A 141 7.03 -0.69 15.18
N LEU A 142 8.14 -0.87 15.89
CA LEU A 142 9.44 -0.31 15.57
C LEU A 142 10.34 -1.40 15.02
N TYR A 143 11.22 -1.06 14.08
CA TYR A 143 12.25 -1.97 13.57
C TYR A 143 13.20 -2.40 14.69
N THR A 144 13.68 -3.65 14.61
CA THR A 144 14.60 -4.26 15.58
C THR A 144 15.94 -4.57 14.94
N GLU A 145 16.84 -5.16 15.72
CA GLU A 145 18.05 -5.79 15.19
C GLU A 145 17.71 -6.73 14.02
N GLY A 146 18.55 -6.70 12.98
CA GLY A 146 18.32 -7.41 11.71
C GLY A 146 17.51 -6.62 10.67
N ALA A 147 16.92 -5.48 11.01
CA ALA A 147 16.31 -4.57 10.03
C ALA A 147 17.37 -3.69 9.34
N THR A 148 18.27 -4.31 8.58
CA THR A 148 19.38 -3.59 7.93
C THR A 148 19.10 -3.24 6.47
N THR A 149 19.91 -2.33 5.91
CA THR A 149 19.89 -2.00 4.49
C THR A 149 20.16 -3.23 3.62
N GLU A 150 21.12 -4.06 4.03
CA GLU A 150 21.54 -5.27 3.32
C GLU A 150 20.42 -6.31 3.30
N GLU A 151 19.72 -6.52 4.42
CA GLU A 151 18.62 -7.47 4.48
C GLU A 151 17.44 -7.00 3.62
N PHE A 152 17.16 -5.69 3.59
CA PHE A 152 16.13 -5.13 2.73
C PHE A 152 16.43 -5.38 1.25
N LEU A 153 17.66 -5.09 0.82
CA LEU A 153 18.11 -5.29 -0.56
C LEU A 153 18.16 -6.78 -0.93
N ARG A 154 18.63 -7.64 -0.03
CA ARG A 154 18.63 -9.10 -0.24
C ARG A 154 17.22 -9.64 -0.48
N ARG A 155 16.23 -9.18 0.28
CA ARG A 155 14.82 -9.57 0.08
C ARG A 155 14.26 -9.04 -1.24
N LEU A 156 14.61 -7.82 -1.63
CA LEU A 156 14.27 -7.27 -2.94
C LEU A 156 14.83 -8.13 -4.07
N ASP A 157 16.11 -8.50 -4.01
CA ASP A 157 16.74 -9.34 -5.04
C ASP A 157 16.05 -10.72 -5.16
N ILE A 158 15.63 -11.31 -4.04
CA ILE A 158 14.83 -12.55 -4.04
C ILE A 158 13.48 -12.33 -4.70
N SER A 159 12.78 -11.23 -4.38
CA SER A 159 11.49 -10.91 -4.97
C SER A 159 11.58 -10.68 -6.48
N LEU A 160 12.59 -9.95 -6.94
CA LEU A 160 12.88 -9.75 -8.37
C LEU A 160 13.15 -11.07 -9.08
N LYS A 161 13.93 -11.97 -8.45
CA LYS A 161 14.19 -13.32 -8.99
C LYS A 161 12.91 -14.14 -9.13
N ARG A 162 12.03 -14.13 -8.13
CA ARG A 162 10.74 -14.86 -8.17
C ARG A 162 9.81 -14.31 -9.25
N LEU A 163 9.73 -12.99 -9.36
CA LEU A 163 8.94 -12.30 -10.38
C LEU A 163 9.53 -12.47 -11.78
N GLY A 164 10.82 -12.82 -11.89
CA GLY A 164 11.54 -12.85 -13.17
C GLY A 164 11.67 -11.46 -13.81
N LEU A 165 11.87 -10.42 -12.99
CA LEU A 165 11.94 -9.03 -13.42
C LEU A 165 13.24 -8.36 -12.96
N ASP A 166 13.73 -7.42 -13.75
CA ASP A 166 14.87 -6.57 -13.35
C ASP A 166 14.46 -5.47 -12.37
N TYR A 167 13.18 -5.06 -12.42
CA TYR A 167 12.64 -4.02 -11.56
C TYR A 167 11.14 -4.16 -11.28
N VAL A 168 10.71 -3.63 -10.13
CA VAL A 168 9.29 -3.38 -9.81
C VAL A 168 8.96 -1.90 -9.94
N ASP A 169 7.72 -1.57 -10.29
CA ASP A 169 7.31 -0.17 -10.47
C ASP A 169 7.23 0.54 -9.13
N ILE A 170 6.67 -0.10 -8.10
CA ILE A 170 6.53 0.46 -6.76
C ILE A 170 7.09 -0.53 -5.75
N LEU A 171 7.94 -0.05 -4.84
CA LEU A 171 8.41 -0.85 -3.72
C LEU A 171 8.00 -0.22 -2.40
N HIS A 172 7.20 -0.94 -1.62
CA HIS A 172 6.77 -0.48 -0.30
C HIS A 172 7.64 -1.01 0.83
N SER A 173 7.91 -0.16 1.82
CA SER A 173 8.22 -0.63 3.17
C SER A 173 6.93 -1.19 3.80
N HIS A 174 6.95 -2.48 4.14
CA HIS A 174 5.72 -3.21 4.45
C HIS A 174 5.27 -3.01 5.90
N GLY A 175 4.02 -2.54 6.07
CA GLY A 175 3.31 -2.61 7.36
C GLY A 175 3.80 -1.62 8.40
N VAL A 176 4.25 -0.44 7.98
CA VAL A 176 4.67 0.65 8.85
C VAL A 176 3.51 1.10 9.73
N SER A 177 3.73 1.19 11.05
CA SER A 177 2.68 1.52 12.03
C SER A 177 3.07 2.65 13.00
N ARG A 178 4.21 3.30 12.75
CA ARG A 178 4.85 4.29 13.61
C ARG A 178 5.55 5.33 12.75
N LYS A 179 5.46 6.62 13.11
CA LYS A 179 6.19 7.69 12.41
C LYS A 179 7.70 7.48 12.41
N GLU A 180 8.24 6.92 13.49
CA GLU A 180 9.68 6.65 13.62
C GLU A 180 10.14 5.62 12.57
N SER A 181 9.28 4.64 12.26
CA SER A 181 9.54 3.63 11.23
C SER A 181 9.42 4.19 9.80
N VAL A 182 8.74 5.32 9.59
CA VAL A 182 8.65 5.99 8.29
C VAL A 182 9.99 6.60 7.89
N VAL A 183 10.74 7.13 8.85
CA VAL A 183 12.05 7.77 8.59
C VAL A 183 13.22 6.88 8.99
N TYR A 184 12.99 5.57 9.04
CA TYR A 184 14.00 4.62 9.47
C TYR A 184 15.14 4.51 8.45
N GLU A 185 16.32 4.95 8.86
CA GLU A 185 17.45 5.22 7.97
C GLU A 185 17.91 4.02 7.13
N PRO A 186 17.99 2.78 7.67
CA PRO A 186 18.36 1.62 6.86
C PRO A 186 17.41 1.34 5.70
N VAL A 187 16.11 1.59 5.87
CA VAL A 187 15.09 1.43 4.82
C VAL A 187 15.23 2.54 3.78
N LEU A 188 15.43 3.79 4.20
CA LEU A 188 15.61 4.91 3.29
C LEU A 188 16.85 4.73 2.40
N LYS A 189 17.98 4.32 3.00
CA LYS A 189 19.21 3.98 2.27
C LYS A 189 18.99 2.84 1.26
N ALA A 190 18.26 1.80 1.66
CA ALA A 190 17.97 0.67 0.77
C ALA A 190 17.12 1.10 -0.43
N MET A 191 16.08 1.92 -0.21
CA MET A 191 15.25 2.44 -1.29
C MET A 191 16.02 3.36 -2.23
N GLU A 192 16.86 4.26 -1.70
CA GLU A 192 17.72 5.12 -2.51
C GLU A 192 18.66 4.28 -3.38
N LYS A 193 19.35 3.30 -2.79
CA LYS A 193 20.25 2.40 -3.51
C LYS A 193 19.52 1.60 -4.58
N ALA A 194 18.36 1.00 -4.26
CA ALA A 194 17.55 0.25 -5.22
C ALA A 194 17.08 1.12 -6.38
N LYS A 195 16.70 2.38 -6.12
CA LYS A 195 16.28 3.34 -7.16
C LYS A 195 17.46 3.72 -8.06
N LYS A 196 18.63 3.98 -7.47
CA LYS A 196 19.87 4.26 -8.22
C LYS A 196 20.34 3.09 -9.08
N GLU A 197 20.13 1.86 -8.60
CA GLU A 197 20.43 0.62 -9.33
C GLU A 197 19.35 0.27 -10.38
N GLY A 198 18.27 1.07 -10.48
CA GLY A 198 17.18 0.83 -11.44
C GLY A 198 16.24 -0.32 -11.07
N LYS A 199 16.39 -0.92 -9.87
CA LYS A 199 15.56 -2.03 -9.37
C LYS A 199 14.15 -1.62 -8.97
N ILE A 200 13.94 -0.32 -8.74
CA ILE A 200 12.62 0.25 -8.44
C ILE A 200 12.43 1.59 -9.17
N ARG A 201 11.19 1.90 -9.56
CA ARG A 201 10.86 3.23 -10.13
C ARG A 201 10.37 4.20 -9.06
N PHE A 202 9.47 3.73 -8.19
CA PHE A 202 8.83 4.54 -7.16
C PHE A 202 8.99 3.90 -5.78
N THR A 203 9.17 4.77 -4.79
CA THR A 203 9.29 4.42 -3.39
C THR A 203 7.93 4.52 -2.71
N GLY A 204 7.65 3.65 -1.75
CA GLY A 204 6.42 3.77 -0.99
C GLY A 204 6.45 3.14 0.38
N ILE A 205 5.34 3.29 1.09
CA ILE A 205 5.07 2.58 2.34
C ILE A 205 3.70 1.94 2.29
N SER A 206 3.48 0.91 3.12
CA SER A 206 2.13 0.44 3.43
C SER A 206 1.82 0.55 4.92
N THR A 207 0.60 0.97 5.26
CA THR A 207 0.15 1.11 6.65
C THR A 207 -1.27 0.60 6.88
N HIS A 208 -1.45 -0.13 7.98
CA HIS A 208 -2.74 -0.69 8.42
C HIS A 208 -3.22 -0.08 9.75
N MET A 209 -2.40 0.73 10.40
CA MET A 209 -2.59 1.15 11.79
C MET A 209 -1.91 2.51 11.99
N ASN A 210 -2.49 3.34 12.85
CA ASN A 210 -2.03 4.73 13.05
C ASN A 210 -1.90 5.48 11.72
N GLU A 211 -2.84 5.22 10.79
CA GLU A 211 -2.77 5.67 9.41
C GLU A 211 -2.58 7.19 9.33
N PRO A 212 -3.32 8.05 10.08
CA PRO A 212 -3.11 9.49 10.01
C PRO A 212 -1.68 9.92 10.39
N GLU A 213 -1.12 9.37 11.48
CA GLU A 213 0.24 9.68 11.93
C GLU A 213 1.29 9.21 10.91
N VAL A 214 1.13 7.99 10.39
CA VAL A 214 2.06 7.41 9.41
C VAL A 214 1.98 8.16 8.06
N ILE A 215 0.78 8.51 7.60
CA ILE A 215 0.58 9.26 6.36
C ILE A 215 1.19 10.67 6.48
N HIS A 216 0.98 11.37 7.60
CA HIS A 216 1.60 12.67 7.83
C HIS A 216 3.12 12.58 7.83
N ALA A 217 3.70 11.64 8.60
CA ALA A 217 5.15 11.45 8.62
C ALA A 217 5.71 11.12 7.23
N ALA A 218 5.01 10.31 6.44
CA ALA A 218 5.45 9.97 5.08
C ALA A 218 5.41 11.19 4.16
N THR A 219 4.37 12.00 4.28
CA THR A 219 4.22 13.26 3.54
C THR A 219 5.33 14.24 3.89
N ASP A 220 5.57 14.46 5.18
CA ASP A 220 6.56 15.43 5.67
C ASP A 220 8.00 15.01 5.34
N SER A 221 8.28 13.70 5.33
CA SER A 221 9.61 13.16 5.02
C SER A 221 10.06 13.44 3.58
N LYS A 222 9.10 13.61 2.65
CA LYS A 222 9.34 13.71 1.19
C LYS A 222 10.08 12.50 0.59
N ALA A 223 10.23 11.40 1.34
CA ALA A 223 10.99 10.24 0.93
C ALA A 223 10.19 9.24 0.07
N TYR A 224 8.87 9.42 -0.02
CA TYR A 224 7.96 8.46 -0.64
C TYR A 224 7.15 9.07 -1.78
N ASP A 225 7.00 8.27 -2.84
CA ASP A 225 6.19 8.61 -4.01
C ASP A 225 4.75 8.10 -3.86
N VAL A 226 4.55 6.97 -3.15
CA VAL A 226 3.27 6.26 -3.03
C VAL A 226 3.00 5.79 -1.59
N ILE A 227 1.76 5.95 -1.12
CA ILE A 227 1.27 5.38 0.13
C ILE A 227 0.15 4.38 -0.17
N LEU A 228 0.31 3.16 0.33
CA LEU A 228 -0.75 2.15 0.41
C LEU A 228 -1.34 2.15 1.82
N THR A 229 -2.61 2.53 1.99
CA THR A 229 -3.21 2.67 3.33
C THR A 229 -4.53 1.95 3.47
N ALA A 230 -4.80 1.41 4.66
CA ALA A 230 -6.13 0.94 5.02
C ALA A 230 -7.10 2.13 5.08
N TYR A 231 -8.16 2.08 4.28
CA TYR A 231 -9.20 3.10 4.28
C TYR A 231 -10.56 2.48 3.93
N ASN A 232 -11.55 2.65 4.80
CA ASN A 232 -12.91 2.16 4.60
C ASN A 232 -13.88 2.81 5.59
N PHE A 233 -15.17 2.81 5.24
CA PHE A 233 -16.25 3.44 6.01
C PHE A 233 -16.49 2.84 7.41
N LYS A 234 -15.89 1.69 7.74
CA LYS A 234 -16.01 1.02 9.05
C LYS A 234 -14.96 1.47 10.07
N GLN A 235 -13.89 2.15 9.64
CA GLN A 235 -12.94 2.74 10.57
C GLN A 235 -13.64 3.87 11.34
N LYS A 236 -13.68 3.82 12.68
CA LYS A 236 -14.29 4.90 13.47
C LYS A 236 -13.62 6.26 13.23
N HIS A 237 -12.33 6.24 12.92
CA HIS A 237 -11.49 7.40 12.60
C HIS A 237 -11.36 7.65 11.09
N TYR A 238 -12.25 7.11 10.23
CA TYR A 238 -12.10 7.25 8.77
C TYR A 238 -11.97 8.71 8.32
N ALA A 239 -12.63 9.65 9.00
CA ALA A 239 -12.53 11.09 8.67
C ALA A 239 -11.12 11.64 8.87
N GLU A 240 -10.42 11.20 9.93
CA GLU A 240 -9.03 11.57 10.18
C GLU A 240 -8.09 10.95 9.14
N VAL A 241 -8.35 9.71 8.74
CA VAL A 241 -7.62 9.03 7.66
C VAL A 241 -7.82 9.77 6.33
N GLY A 242 -9.05 10.14 6.00
CA GLY A 242 -9.39 10.91 4.79
C GLY A 242 -8.70 12.28 4.76
N ASN A 243 -8.65 12.99 5.89
CA ASN A 243 -7.93 14.25 6.00
C ASN A 243 -6.42 14.08 5.77
N ALA A 244 -5.82 12.99 6.29
CA ALA A 244 -4.41 12.69 6.06
C ALA A 244 -4.14 12.32 4.59
N ILE A 245 -5.00 11.50 3.99
CA ILE A 245 -4.98 11.16 2.57
C ILE A 245 -5.04 12.41 1.70
N ALA A 246 -5.96 13.34 1.99
CA ALA A 246 -6.12 14.58 1.23
C ALA A 246 -4.84 15.42 1.25
N LYS A 247 -4.22 15.61 2.42
CA LYS A 247 -2.94 16.34 2.53
C LYS A 247 -1.81 15.66 1.75
N ALA A 248 -1.68 14.34 1.85
CA ALA A 248 -0.67 13.58 1.12
C ALA A 248 -0.86 13.67 -0.41
N SER A 249 -2.10 13.52 -0.87
CA SER A 249 -2.48 13.66 -2.28
C SER A 249 -2.16 15.06 -2.82
N GLN A 250 -2.50 16.11 -2.07
CA GLN A 250 -2.18 17.50 -2.42
C GLN A 250 -0.66 17.77 -2.49
N ALA A 251 0.13 17.05 -1.71
CA ALA A 251 1.59 17.07 -1.79
C ALA A 251 2.16 16.25 -2.98
N GLY A 252 1.29 15.66 -3.80
CA GLY A 252 1.64 14.89 -4.99
C GLY A 252 1.93 13.41 -4.73
N ILE A 253 1.64 12.89 -3.54
CA ILE A 253 1.82 11.47 -3.23
C ILE A 253 0.69 10.65 -3.83
N GLY A 254 1.04 9.55 -4.50
CA GLY A 254 0.07 8.58 -4.98
C GLY A 254 -0.57 7.81 -3.83
N ILE A 255 -1.90 7.72 -3.80
CA ILE A 255 -2.64 7.02 -2.74
C ILE A 255 -3.30 5.78 -3.30
N ILE A 256 -2.95 4.63 -2.74
CA ILE A 256 -3.59 3.35 -2.99
C ILE A 256 -4.40 2.95 -1.76
N GLY A 257 -5.68 2.68 -1.94
CA GLY A 257 -6.56 2.19 -0.87
C GLY A 257 -6.53 0.67 -0.77
N MET A 258 -6.35 0.15 0.45
CA MET A 258 -6.56 -1.26 0.77
C MET A 258 -7.59 -1.43 1.87
N LYS A 259 -8.01 -2.69 2.08
CA LYS A 259 -9.06 -3.05 3.05
C LYS A 259 -10.39 -2.31 2.80
N ALA A 260 -10.61 -1.85 1.56
CA ALA A 260 -11.87 -1.22 1.13
C ALA A 260 -13.10 -2.09 1.47
N ILE A 261 -12.94 -3.41 1.45
CA ILE A 261 -13.98 -4.40 1.78
C ILE A 261 -13.90 -4.98 3.21
N ARG A 262 -13.11 -4.37 4.11
CA ARG A 262 -13.07 -4.63 5.57
C ARG A 262 -12.64 -6.04 6.01
N GLY A 263 -11.69 -6.66 5.32
CA GLY A 263 -11.20 -8.00 5.71
C GLY A 263 -12.15 -9.17 5.45
N ALA A 264 -13.32 -8.94 4.85
CA ALA A 264 -14.26 -9.89 4.22
C ALA A 264 -14.62 -11.20 4.97
N PHE A 265 -15.59 -11.19 5.90
CA PHE A 265 -16.48 -12.35 6.16
C PHE A 265 -17.93 -12.22 5.63
N GLN A 266 -18.53 -13.38 5.31
CA GLN A 266 -19.85 -13.61 4.69
C GLN A 266 -20.96 -14.05 5.67
N GLN A 267 -20.79 -13.99 7.00
CA GLN A 267 -21.90 -14.35 7.89
C GLN A 267 -22.76 -13.16 8.32
N SER A 268 -24.00 -13.22 7.81
CA SER A 268 -25.32 -12.95 8.41
C SER A 268 -25.34 -12.20 9.77
N PRO A 269 -26.25 -11.22 9.95
CA PRO A 269 -27.51 -11.03 9.20
C PRO A 269 -27.44 -10.08 8.00
N THR A 270 -26.29 -9.51 7.67
CA THR A 270 -26.19 -8.54 6.56
C THR A 270 -25.25 -9.03 5.47
N VAL A 271 -25.80 -9.16 4.26
CA VAL A 271 -25.02 -9.38 3.04
C VAL A 271 -24.15 -8.15 2.83
N LYS A 272 -22.83 -8.35 2.72
CA LYS A 272 -21.89 -7.25 2.46
C LYS A 272 -22.06 -6.74 1.05
N ASN A 273 -22.33 -5.46 0.89
CA ASN A 273 -22.36 -4.84 -0.43
C ASN A 273 -20.92 -4.47 -0.86
N ILE A 274 -20.25 -5.41 -1.51
CA ILE A 274 -18.87 -5.26 -2.00
C ILE A 274 -18.77 -4.05 -2.94
N LYS A 275 -19.70 -3.92 -3.90
CA LYS A 275 -19.74 -2.82 -4.86
C LYS A 275 -19.82 -1.47 -4.15
N ALA A 276 -20.77 -1.31 -3.24
CA ALA A 276 -20.93 -0.08 -2.46
C ALA A 276 -19.67 0.26 -1.67
N SER A 277 -18.98 -0.74 -1.12
CA SER A 277 -17.75 -0.54 -0.33
C SER A 277 -16.60 0.02 -1.18
N LEU A 278 -16.44 -0.52 -2.40
CA LEU A 278 -15.44 -0.05 -3.36
C LEU A 278 -15.80 1.34 -3.90
N LYS A 279 -17.08 1.55 -4.26
CA LYS A 279 -17.57 2.86 -4.67
C LYS A 279 -17.39 3.92 -3.60
N TRP A 280 -17.60 3.58 -2.33
CA TRP A 280 -17.46 4.51 -1.19
C TRP A 280 -16.06 5.08 -1.09
N ILE A 281 -15.02 4.23 -1.10
CA ILE A 281 -13.63 4.71 -1.03
C ILE A 281 -13.27 5.52 -2.28
N LEU A 282 -13.81 5.15 -3.44
CA LEU A 282 -13.56 5.84 -4.71
C LEU A 282 -14.34 7.16 -4.86
N GLN A 283 -15.28 7.45 -3.95
CA GLN A 283 -15.86 8.81 -3.84
C GLN A 283 -14.83 9.83 -3.39
N ASP A 284 -13.78 9.41 -2.66
CA ASP A 284 -12.68 10.29 -2.31
C ASP A 284 -11.78 10.49 -3.55
N PRO A 285 -11.73 11.70 -4.15
CA PRO A 285 -10.90 11.95 -5.32
C PRO A 285 -9.41 11.88 -5.02
N ASN A 286 -9.00 11.90 -3.74
CA ASN A 286 -7.61 11.79 -3.32
C ASN A 286 -7.09 10.35 -3.28
N VAL A 287 -7.99 9.36 -3.34
CA VAL A 287 -7.61 7.95 -3.49
C VAL A 287 -7.49 7.65 -4.99
N HIS A 288 -6.29 7.32 -5.47
CA HIS A 288 -6.06 7.21 -6.92
C HIS A 288 -6.46 5.84 -7.47
N THR A 289 -6.26 4.78 -6.69
CA THR A 289 -6.72 3.43 -7.02
C THR A 289 -6.91 2.61 -5.75
N VAL A 290 -7.64 1.51 -5.84
CA VAL A 290 -7.79 0.54 -4.75
C VAL A 290 -7.39 -0.85 -5.20
N ILE A 291 -6.93 -1.68 -4.25
CA ILE A 291 -6.44 -3.04 -4.53
C ILE A 291 -7.22 -4.13 -3.75
N PRO A 292 -8.53 -4.30 -4.00
CA PRO A 292 -9.26 -5.45 -3.50
C PRO A 292 -8.59 -6.77 -3.88
N GLY A 293 -8.76 -7.78 -3.01
CA GLY A 293 -8.25 -9.12 -3.26
C GLY A 293 -9.29 -9.97 -3.98
N PHE A 294 -8.93 -10.54 -5.12
CA PHE A 294 -9.79 -11.46 -5.87
C PHE A 294 -9.42 -12.90 -5.52
N THR A 295 -10.43 -13.73 -5.31
CA THR A 295 -10.26 -15.18 -5.13
C THR A 295 -11.15 -15.98 -6.07
N THR A 296 -12.07 -15.32 -6.78
CA THR A 296 -12.99 -15.92 -7.75
C THR A 296 -13.16 -15.00 -8.95
N PHE A 297 -13.64 -15.53 -10.08
CA PHE A 297 -13.97 -14.74 -11.26
C PHE A 297 -15.17 -13.79 -11.02
N ASP A 298 -16.10 -14.16 -10.13
CA ASP A 298 -17.21 -13.28 -9.75
C ASP A 298 -16.74 -12.01 -9.01
N HIS A 299 -15.67 -12.13 -8.21
CA HIS A 299 -15.03 -10.95 -7.60
C HIS A 299 -14.42 -10.06 -8.67
N LEU A 300 -13.72 -10.64 -9.66
CA LEU A 300 -13.19 -9.88 -10.79
C LEU A 300 -14.31 -9.13 -11.53
N GLU A 301 -15.38 -9.82 -11.94
CA GLU A 301 -16.50 -9.17 -12.65
C GLU A 301 -17.19 -8.09 -11.82
N THR A 302 -17.32 -8.30 -10.51
CA THR A 302 -17.85 -7.30 -9.57
C THR A 302 -17.00 -6.03 -9.60
N ASP A 303 -15.69 -6.17 -9.54
CA ASP A 303 -14.74 -5.06 -9.44
C ASP A 303 -14.62 -4.32 -10.78
N LEU A 304 -14.62 -5.05 -11.91
CA LEU A 304 -14.71 -4.45 -13.25
C LEU A 304 -15.98 -3.62 -13.41
N SER A 305 -17.13 -4.10 -12.89
CA SER A 305 -18.38 -3.34 -12.97
C SER A 305 -18.34 -2.02 -12.20
N VAL A 306 -17.58 -1.95 -11.10
CA VAL A 306 -17.38 -0.69 -10.35
C VAL A 306 -16.46 0.26 -11.11
N MET A 307 -15.48 -0.25 -11.85
CA MET A 307 -14.59 0.59 -12.67
C MET A 307 -15.32 1.33 -13.79
N GLU A 308 -16.47 0.82 -14.24
CA GLU A 308 -17.32 1.46 -15.26
C GLU A 308 -18.24 2.52 -14.66
N ASP A 309 -18.76 2.30 -13.46
CA ASP A 309 -19.68 3.20 -12.78
C ASP A 309 -19.37 3.33 -11.28
N LEU A 310 -18.87 4.51 -10.93
CA LEU A 310 -18.55 4.90 -9.55
C LEU A 310 -19.74 5.49 -8.79
N THR A 311 -20.93 5.56 -9.40
CA THR A 311 -22.11 6.15 -8.77
C THR A 311 -22.52 5.33 -7.55
N LEU A 312 -22.43 5.97 -6.38
CA LEU A 312 -22.92 5.40 -5.12
C LEU A 312 -24.38 5.85 -4.90
N THR A 313 -25.30 4.91 -5.08
CA THR A 313 -26.75 5.17 -4.98
C THR A 313 -27.19 5.40 -3.53
N GLU A 314 -28.36 6.01 -3.33
CA GLU A 314 -28.90 6.22 -1.98
C GLU A 314 -29.17 4.90 -1.24
N SER A 315 -29.61 3.84 -1.94
CA SER A 315 -29.76 2.50 -1.34
C SER A 315 -28.42 1.97 -0.83
N GLU A 316 -27.38 2.05 -1.67
CA GLU A 316 -26.03 1.63 -1.29
C GLU A 316 -25.51 2.46 -0.09
N LYS A 317 -25.77 3.77 -0.04
CA LYS A 317 -25.39 4.61 1.12
C LYS A 317 -26.09 4.16 2.40
N MET A 318 -27.41 3.91 2.35
CA MET A 318 -28.16 3.44 3.51
C MET A 318 -27.68 2.07 3.99
N GLU A 319 -27.35 1.16 3.08
CA GLU A 319 -26.77 -0.14 3.40
C GLU A 319 -25.42 0.01 4.09
N LEU A 320 -24.53 0.86 3.59
CA LEU A 320 -23.23 1.13 4.22
C LEU A 320 -23.39 1.76 5.61
N GLN A 321 -24.34 2.68 5.79
CA GLN A 321 -24.63 3.28 7.11
C GLN A 321 -25.15 2.26 8.10
N LYS A 322 -26.10 1.41 7.66
CA LYS A 322 -26.60 0.29 8.47
C LYS A 322 -25.47 -0.67 8.81
N GLU A 323 -24.62 -0.99 7.85
CA GLU A 323 -23.47 -1.85 8.12
C GLU A 323 -22.56 -1.18 9.13
N ALA A 324 -22.19 0.10 8.97
CA ALA A 324 -21.29 0.84 9.85
C ALA A 324 -21.71 0.83 11.33
N SER A 325 -23.01 0.81 11.62
CA SER A 325 -23.54 0.77 12.99
C SER A 325 -23.42 -0.61 13.66
N LEU A 326 -23.20 -1.68 12.87
CA LEU A 326 -22.99 -3.03 13.40
C LEU A 326 -21.55 -3.24 13.85
N GLN A 327 -21.38 -3.99 14.95
CA GLN A 327 -20.07 -4.46 15.39
C GLN A 327 -19.37 -5.22 14.25
N GLY A 328 -18.14 -4.81 13.92
CA GLY A 328 -17.34 -5.46 12.88
C GLY A 328 -16.74 -6.81 13.31
N SER A 329 -16.05 -7.46 12.38
CA SER A 329 -15.19 -8.62 12.66
C SER A 329 -13.69 -8.25 12.69
N TYR A 330 -13.37 -7.05 12.20
CA TYR A 330 -12.01 -6.60 11.94
C TYR A 330 -11.45 -5.73 13.08
N CYS A 331 -10.26 -6.07 13.56
CA CYS A 331 -9.51 -5.27 14.52
C CYS A 331 -8.75 -4.14 13.80
N GLN A 332 -8.96 -2.90 14.24
CA GLN A 332 -8.27 -1.71 13.72
C GLN A 332 -6.83 -1.55 14.26
N GLY A 333 -6.38 -2.45 15.14
CA GLY A 333 -5.00 -2.45 15.63
C GLY A 333 -4.62 -1.27 16.52
N CYS A 334 -5.57 -0.65 17.23
CA CYS A 334 -5.31 0.52 18.11
C CYS A 334 -4.41 0.23 19.33
N ARG A 335 -4.08 -1.04 19.59
CA ARG A 335 -3.19 -1.52 20.69
C ARG A 335 -3.61 -1.18 22.11
N GLN A 336 -4.76 -0.55 22.33
CA GLN A 336 -5.30 -0.25 23.67
C GLN A 336 -5.53 -1.51 24.53
N CYS A 337 -5.63 -2.69 23.90
CA CYS A 337 -5.76 -3.98 24.56
C CYS A 337 -4.48 -4.51 25.21
N ILE A 338 -3.29 -4.01 24.82
CA ILE A 338 -2.01 -4.58 25.28
C ILE A 338 -1.77 -4.28 26.76
N GLY A 339 -1.91 -3.03 27.18
CA GLY A 339 -1.64 -2.61 28.57
C GLY A 339 -2.52 -3.31 29.62
N PRO A 340 -3.85 -3.41 29.41
CA PRO A 340 -4.75 -4.12 30.34
C PRO A 340 -4.59 -5.65 30.35
N CYS A 341 -3.86 -6.25 29.40
CA CYS A 341 -3.65 -7.69 29.35
C CYS A 341 -2.52 -8.10 30.32
N PRO A 342 -2.78 -8.90 31.37
CA PRO A 342 -1.76 -9.30 32.34
C PRO A 342 -0.62 -10.10 31.69
N GLU A 343 -0.97 -10.96 30.72
CA GLU A 343 -0.04 -11.80 29.95
C GLU A 343 0.67 -11.05 28.82
N LYS A 344 0.34 -9.75 28.60
CA LYS A 344 0.90 -8.91 27.52
C LYS A 344 0.89 -9.59 26.14
N LEU A 345 -0.16 -10.37 25.86
CA LEU A 345 -0.29 -11.10 24.60
C LEU A 345 -0.25 -10.16 23.39
N PRO A 346 0.24 -10.63 22.22
CA PRO A 346 0.18 -9.89 20.96
C PRO A 346 -1.24 -9.88 20.38
N ILE A 347 -2.17 -9.26 21.10
CA ILE A 347 -3.61 -9.27 20.80
C ILE A 347 -3.91 -8.78 19.37
N PRO A 348 -3.29 -7.71 18.83
CA PRO A 348 -3.54 -7.29 17.45
C PRO A 348 -3.22 -8.39 16.42
N ASP A 349 -2.12 -9.13 16.59
CA ASP A 349 -1.76 -10.26 15.72
C ASP A 349 -2.75 -11.43 15.90
N LEU A 350 -3.18 -11.73 17.12
CA LEU A 350 -4.19 -12.75 17.37
C LEU A 350 -5.56 -12.38 16.76
N MET A 351 -5.94 -11.11 16.78
CA MET A 351 -7.14 -10.64 16.08
C MET A 351 -6.97 -10.69 14.56
N ARG A 352 -5.74 -10.51 14.05
CA ARG A 352 -5.43 -10.73 12.64
C ARG A 352 -5.55 -12.21 12.28
N ALA A 353 -5.08 -13.12 13.13
CA ALA A 353 -5.29 -14.56 12.96
C ALA A 353 -6.79 -14.91 12.95
N TYR A 354 -7.59 -14.30 13.83
CA TYR A 354 -9.05 -14.44 13.80
C TYR A 354 -9.65 -14.00 12.47
N MET A 355 -9.24 -12.84 11.94
CA MET A 355 -9.67 -12.40 10.61
C MET A 355 -9.23 -13.40 9.53
N TYR A 356 -8.03 -13.96 9.60
CA TYR A 356 -7.59 -14.98 8.63
C TYR A 356 -8.46 -16.25 8.68
N THR A 357 -8.76 -16.74 9.88
CA THR A 357 -9.59 -17.93 10.12
C THR A 357 -11.03 -17.73 9.65
N TYR A 358 -11.68 -16.70 10.19
CA TYR A 358 -13.11 -16.53 10.02
C TYR A 358 -13.41 -15.77 8.77
N ASP A 359 -12.78 -14.61 8.58
CA ASP A 359 -13.10 -13.74 7.47
C ASP A 359 -12.49 -14.29 6.16
N TYR A 360 -11.17 -14.39 6.08
CA TYR A 360 -10.50 -14.87 4.85
C TYR A 360 -10.66 -16.36 4.57
N ARG A 361 -11.18 -17.14 5.53
CA ARG A 361 -11.28 -18.61 5.42
C ARG A 361 -9.93 -19.26 5.07
N ASN A 362 -8.85 -18.68 5.55
CA ASN A 362 -7.50 -19.14 5.28
C ASN A 362 -6.86 -19.62 6.58
N LEU A 363 -7.13 -20.88 6.91
CA LEU A 363 -6.63 -21.53 8.13
C LEU A 363 -5.11 -21.66 8.11
N ALA A 364 -4.51 -21.92 6.95
CA ALA A 364 -3.06 -22.03 6.79
C ALA A 364 -2.36 -20.73 7.17
N LEU A 365 -2.84 -19.59 6.65
CA LEU A 365 -2.30 -18.28 6.97
C LEU A 365 -2.52 -17.89 8.44
N ALA A 366 -3.68 -18.25 9.00
CA ALA A 366 -3.96 -18.05 10.42
C ALA A 366 -2.99 -18.84 11.31
N GLN A 367 -2.78 -20.12 10.99
CA GLN A 367 -1.87 -21.00 11.72
C GLN A 367 -0.42 -20.52 11.61
N GLU A 368 0.06 -20.17 10.41
CA GLU A 368 1.41 -19.65 10.20
C GLU A 368 1.66 -18.42 11.07
N LEU A 369 0.69 -17.48 11.10
CA LEU A 369 0.79 -16.32 11.98
C LEU A 369 0.86 -16.75 13.45
N ILE A 370 -0.04 -17.62 13.93
CA ILE A 370 -0.08 -18.06 15.33
C ILE A 370 1.24 -18.73 15.75
N LEU A 371 1.77 -19.64 14.94
CA LEU A 371 3.03 -20.33 15.21
C LEU A 371 4.20 -19.36 15.28
N SER A 372 4.17 -18.26 14.51
CA SER A 372 5.21 -17.21 14.55
C SER A 372 5.20 -16.34 15.81
N LEU A 373 4.15 -16.43 16.64
CA LEU A 373 3.97 -15.55 17.81
C LEU A 373 4.63 -16.07 19.09
N ASN A 374 5.16 -17.30 19.10
CA ASN A 374 5.79 -17.91 20.28
C ASN A 374 4.94 -17.78 21.55
N LEU A 375 3.65 -18.09 21.43
CA LEU A 375 2.67 -17.93 22.51
C LEU A 375 2.96 -18.89 23.68
N PRO A 376 2.61 -18.52 24.92
CA PRO A 376 2.69 -19.45 26.05
C PRO A 376 1.77 -20.66 25.86
N GLU A 377 2.04 -21.75 26.57
CA GLU A 377 1.27 -22.98 26.47
C GLU A 377 -0.20 -22.76 26.82
N ARG A 378 -0.51 -22.02 27.90
CA ARG A 378 -1.90 -21.68 28.25
C ARG A 378 -2.21 -20.25 27.84
N VAL A 379 -3.20 -20.05 26.97
CA VAL A 379 -3.58 -18.72 26.45
C VAL A 379 -5.03 -18.40 26.82
N CYS A 380 -5.23 -17.41 27.69
CA CYS A 380 -6.55 -16.97 28.15
C CYS A 380 -7.39 -18.07 28.85
N GLU A 381 -6.76 -19.11 29.39
CA GLU A 381 -7.42 -20.20 30.15
C GLU A 381 -7.56 -19.85 31.63
N ASP A 382 -6.51 -19.31 32.23
CA ASP A 382 -6.44 -19.04 33.69
C ASP A 382 -6.93 -17.62 34.08
N CYS A 383 -7.46 -16.85 33.13
CA CYS A 383 -8.00 -15.52 33.39
C CYS A 383 -9.43 -15.61 33.95
N SER A 384 -9.61 -15.41 35.26
CA SER A 384 -10.94 -15.40 35.89
C SER A 384 -11.92 -14.39 35.27
N LEU A 385 -11.42 -13.21 34.87
CA LEU A 385 -12.13 -12.21 34.06
C LEU A 385 -11.13 -11.45 33.17
N CYS A 386 -11.41 -11.36 31.86
CA CYS A 386 -10.58 -10.58 30.94
C CYS A 386 -10.71 -9.07 31.21
N ARG A 387 -9.61 -8.41 31.59
CA ARG A 387 -9.57 -6.96 31.88
C ARG A 387 -9.54 -6.08 30.63
N VAL A 388 -9.41 -6.68 29.44
CA VAL A 388 -9.33 -5.95 28.18
C VAL A 388 -10.71 -5.43 27.77
N LYS A 389 -10.84 -4.12 27.67
CA LYS A 389 -11.99 -3.44 27.06
C LYS A 389 -11.63 -3.04 25.63
N CYS A 390 -12.09 -3.81 24.65
CA CYS A 390 -11.81 -3.52 23.24
C CYS A 390 -12.61 -2.31 22.76
N ALA A 391 -11.96 -1.37 22.07
CA ALA A 391 -12.63 -0.22 21.45
C ALA A 391 -13.71 -0.61 20.43
N GLU A 392 -13.59 -1.78 19.80
CA GLU A 392 -14.58 -2.36 18.89
C GLU A 392 -15.63 -3.23 19.60
N GLY A 393 -15.56 -3.34 20.93
CA GLY A 393 -16.49 -4.12 21.75
C GLY A 393 -16.29 -5.64 21.66
N PHE A 394 -15.16 -6.11 21.13
CA PHE A 394 -14.90 -7.54 21.01
C PHE A 394 -14.68 -8.22 22.36
N ASN A 395 -15.24 -9.42 22.51
CA ASN A 395 -14.79 -10.36 23.53
C ASN A 395 -13.43 -10.96 23.12
N VAL A 396 -12.36 -10.23 23.46
CA VAL A 396 -10.99 -10.53 23.05
C VAL A 396 -10.56 -11.93 23.49
N SER A 397 -10.80 -12.30 24.75
CA SER A 397 -10.42 -13.62 25.26
C SER A 397 -11.11 -14.76 24.53
N LYS A 398 -12.40 -14.61 24.21
CA LYS A 398 -13.14 -15.64 23.44
C LYS A 398 -12.54 -15.79 22.04
N LYS A 399 -12.39 -14.68 21.31
CA LYS A 399 -11.81 -14.69 19.96
C LYS A 399 -10.39 -15.27 19.94
N ILE A 400 -9.57 -14.97 20.94
CA ILE A 400 -8.23 -15.56 21.07
C ILE A 400 -8.32 -17.08 21.23
N ARG A 401 -9.11 -17.57 22.20
CA ARG A 401 -9.28 -19.02 22.42
C ARG A 401 -9.79 -19.75 21.19
N ASP A 402 -10.68 -19.12 20.41
CA ASP A 402 -11.23 -19.71 19.19
C ASP A 402 -10.15 -20.02 18.13
N VAL A 403 -9.06 -19.25 18.11
CA VAL A 403 -8.03 -19.34 17.04
C VAL A 403 -6.73 -19.97 17.51
N VAL A 404 -6.31 -19.77 18.76
CA VAL A 404 -5.00 -20.27 19.25
C VAL A 404 -4.87 -21.78 19.16
N ARG A 405 -5.99 -22.51 19.28
CA ARG A 405 -6.07 -23.97 19.07
C ARG A 405 -5.59 -24.43 17.68
N LEU A 406 -5.53 -23.54 16.68
CA LEU A 406 -4.99 -23.89 15.37
C LEU A 406 -3.51 -24.30 15.43
N ARG A 407 -2.76 -23.90 16.46
CA ARG A 407 -1.36 -24.34 16.64
C ARG A 407 -1.24 -25.85 16.92
N GLU A 408 -2.30 -26.49 17.39
CA GLU A 408 -2.35 -27.91 17.75
C GLU A 408 -2.86 -28.79 16.58
N VAL A 409 -3.40 -28.17 15.54
CA VAL A 409 -3.92 -28.89 14.38
C VAL A 409 -2.76 -29.21 13.43
N PRO A 410 -2.50 -30.48 13.07
CA PRO A 410 -1.46 -30.81 12.11
C PRO A 410 -1.69 -30.14 10.74
N LYS A 411 -0.61 -29.73 10.07
CA LYS A 411 -0.67 -28.91 8.85
C LYS A 411 -1.45 -29.61 7.71
N GLU A 412 -1.38 -30.93 7.66
CA GLU A 412 -2.08 -31.78 6.68
C GLU A 412 -3.62 -31.68 6.78
N PHE A 413 -4.17 -31.23 7.90
CA PHE A 413 -5.62 -31.03 8.08
C PHE A 413 -6.09 -29.58 7.83
N ILE A 414 -5.17 -28.69 7.47
CA ILE A 414 -5.43 -27.26 7.26
C ILE A 414 -5.28 -26.84 5.80
N ALA A 415 -4.54 -27.62 5.01
CA ALA A 415 -4.10 -27.30 3.65
C ALA A 415 -5.24 -27.06 2.66
#